data_AF-A0A382S741-F1
#
_entry.id   AF-A0A382S741-F1
#
_cell.length_a   1.000
_cell.length_b   1.000
_cell.length_c   1.000
_cell.angle_alpha   90.00
_cell.angle_beta   90.00
_cell.angle_gamma   90.00
#
_symmetry.space_group_name_H-M   'P 1'
#
loop_
_entity.id
_entity.type
_entity.pdbx_description
1 polymer ?
#
loop_
_entity_poly.entity_id
_entity_poly.type
_entity_poly.pdbx_seq_one_letter_code
_entity_poly.pdbx_strand_id
1 'polypeptide(L)'
;MIGPLLVMAAVSLMESNVYGGVHYKFSLSGYRQILFDTNLFDEIEFNPAYINIIARSFVLALTATFLSLLIGFPAAYYISRQSNKVKNILIFLVTIPFWTNLLIRTFAWIIILGKGGV
;
A
#
# COMPACT_ATOMS: atom_id res chain seq x y z
N MET A 1 17.31 10.74 5.79
CA MET A 1 16.08 10.41 5.04
C MET A 1 15.76 11.40 3.92
N ILE A 2 16.11 12.69 4.07
CA ILE A 2 15.91 13.71 3.02
C ILE A 2 16.74 13.42 1.75
N GLY A 3 17.97 12.92 1.90
CA GLY A 3 18.86 12.60 0.76
C GLY A 3 18.23 11.69 -0.30
N PRO A 4 17.79 10.46 0.05
CA PRO A 4 17.12 9.57 -0.89
C PRO A 4 15.85 10.16 -1.51
N LEU A 5 15.07 10.94 -0.75
CA LEU A 5 13.87 11.60 -1.26
C LEU A 5 14.19 12.65 -2.32
N LEU A 6 15.23 13.46 -2.09
CA LEU A 6 15.70 14.44 -3.07
C LEU A 6 16.20 13.77 -4.35
N VAL A 7 16.92 12.65 -4.22
CA VAL A 7 17.36 11.86 -5.37
C VAL A 7 16.16 11.33 -6.14
N MET A 8 15.15 10.76 -5.46
CA MET A 8 13.93 10.27 -6.12
C MET A 8 13.14 11.39 -6.81
N ALA A 9 13.03 12.56 -6.18
CA ALA A 9 12.36 13.71 -6.77
C ALA A 9 13.09 14.22 -8.03
N ALA A 10 14.43 14.28 -7.99
CA ALA A 10 15.24 14.65 -9.15
C ALA A 10 15.13 13.62 -10.28
N VAL A 11 15.21 12.33 -9.96
CA VAL A 11 15.08 11.23 -10.93
C VAL A 11 13.69 11.17 -11.55
N SER A 12 12.64 11.49 -10.80
CA SER A 12 11.26 11.49 -11.31
C SER A 12 11.02 12.51 -12.44
N LEU A 13 11.86 13.54 -12.56
CA LEU A 13 11.81 14.56 -13.61
C LEU A 13 12.71 14.21 -14.81
N MET A 14 13.41 13.09 -14.73
CA MET A 14 14.36 12.65 -15.74
C MET A 14 13.78 11.51 -16.56
N GLU A 15 14.30 11.33 -17.78
CA GLU A 15 13.79 10.34 -18.72
C GLU A 15 14.35 8.92 -18.44
N SER A 16 13.50 7.90 -18.58
CA SER A 16 13.86 6.49 -18.37
C SER A 16 14.75 5.99 -19.52
N ASN A 17 15.88 5.37 -19.20
CA ASN A 17 16.76 4.76 -20.21
C ASN A 17 16.35 3.31 -20.53
N VAL A 18 16.35 2.95 -21.81
CA VAL A 18 15.98 1.62 -22.33
C VAL A 18 16.90 0.51 -21.80
N TYR A 19 18.17 0.82 -21.53
CA TYR A 19 19.17 -0.14 -21.03
C TYR A 19 19.38 -0.06 -19.51
N GLY A 20 18.51 0.66 -18.80
CA GLY A 20 18.64 0.91 -17.36
C GLY A 20 19.37 2.21 -17.03
N GLY A 21 18.99 2.82 -15.92
CA GLY A 21 19.46 4.15 -15.52
C GLY A 21 18.57 5.28 -16.03
N VAL A 22 19.09 6.50 -15.93
CA VAL A 22 18.32 7.73 -16.12
C VAL A 22 19.08 8.62 -17.10
N HIS A 23 18.39 9.12 -18.12
CA HIS A 23 18.96 10.19 -18.95
C HIS A 23 18.80 11.50 -18.20
N TYR A 24 19.90 12.25 -18.02
CA TYR A 24 19.90 13.60 -17.43
C TYR A 24 19.29 14.64 -18.38
N LYS A 25 18.14 14.31 -18.98
CA LYS A 25 17.27 15.20 -19.73
C LYS A 25 16.01 15.38 -18.93
N PHE A 26 15.66 16.64 -18.70
CA PHE A 26 14.42 16.99 -18.04
C PHE A 26 13.24 16.62 -18.95
N SER A 27 12.34 15.77 -18.47
CA SER A 27 11.16 15.33 -19.20
C SER A 27 9.96 15.14 -18.27
N LEU A 28 8.80 15.61 -18.72
CA LEU A 28 7.51 15.38 -18.04
C LEU A 28 6.78 14.13 -18.55
N SER A 29 7.41 13.32 -19.42
CA SER A 29 6.78 12.15 -20.03
C SER A 29 6.26 11.14 -19.00
N GLY A 30 7.00 10.89 -17.91
CA GLY A 30 6.57 9.99 -16.84
C GLY A 30 5.30 10.43 -16.13
N TYR A 31 5.09 11.73 -15.95
CA TYR A 31 3.85 12.27 -15.37
C TYR A 31 2.69 12.22 -16.36
N ARG A 32 2.96 12.44 -17.65
CA ARG A 32 1.96 12.32 -18.71
C ARG A 32 1.43 10.89 -18.81
N GLN A 33 2.29 9.89 -18.59
CA GLN A 33 1.94 8.47 -18.61
C GLN A 33 0.85 8.08 -17.60
N ILE A 34 0.65 8.87 -16.54
CA ILE A 34 -0.42 8.64 -15.56
C ILE A 34 -1.81 8.76 -16.19
N LEU A 35 -1.96 9.63 -17.20
CA LEU A 35 -3.24 9.91 -17.87
C LEU A 35 -3.28 9.43 -19.32
N PHE A 36 -2.15 9.47 -20.02
CA PHE A 36 -2.06 9.20 -21.46
C PHE A 36 -0.92 8.24 -21.76
N ASP A 37 -1.20 7.21 -22.54
CA ASP A 37 -0.22 6.22 -22.99
C ASP A 37 0.01 6.34 -24.50
N THR A 38 1.16 5.87 -24.98
CA THR A 38 1.47 5.87 -26.41
C THR A 38 1.22 4.48 -26.98
N ASN A 39 0.35 4.39 -27.99
CA ASN A 39 0.06 3.11 -28.66
C ASN A 39 1.17 2.69 -29.63
N LEU A 40 1.02 1.50 -30.19
CA LEU A 40 1.94 0.91 -31.17
C LEU A 40 2.15 1.76 -32.45
N PHE A 41 1.25 2.71 -32.72
CA PHE A 41 1.29 3.62 -33.87
C PHE A 41 1.77 5.04 -33.51
N ASP A 42 2.42 5.22 -32.36
CA ASP A 42 2.88 6.52 -31.84
C ASP A 42 1.76 7.55 -31.58
N GLU A 43 0.52 7.08 -31.45
CA GLU A 43 -0.64 7.89 -31.10
C GLU A 43 -0.86 7.94 -29.59
N ILE A 44 -1.31 9.09 -29.10
CA ILE A 44 -1.51 9.36 -27.68
C ILE A 44 -2.95 9.05 -27.32
N GLU A 45 -3.17 8.02 -26.51
CA GLU A 45 -4.49 7.60 -26.05
C GLU A 45 -4.64 7.79 -24.54
N PHE A 46 -5.86 8.08 -24.09
CA PHE A 46 -6.17 8.15 -22.67
C PHE A 46 -6.21 6.75 -22.04
N ASN A 47 -5.34 6.48 -21.08
CA ASN A 47 -5.25 5.19 -20.39
C ASN A 47 -5.59 5.35 -18.89
N PRO A 48 -6.79 4.95 -18.44
CA PRO A 48 -7.19 5.09 -17.05
C PRO A 48 -6.60 4.03 -16.11
N ALA A 49 -5.70 3.15 -16.58
CA ALA A 49 -5.16 2.06 -15.78
C ALA A 49 -4.47 2.55 -14.48
N TYR A 50 -3.58 3.53 -14.58
CA TYR A 50 -2.89 4.10 -13.40
C TYR A 50 -3.87 4.74 -12.42
N ILE A 51 -4.84 5.51 -12.92
CA ILE A 51 -5.89 6.12 -12.10
C ILE A 51 -6.69 5.05 -11.36
N ASN A 52 -7.07 3.97 -12.05
CA ASN A 52 -7.80 2.85 -11.46
C ASN A 52 -6.99 2.14 -10.37
N ILE A 53 -5.69 1.93 -10.56
CA ILE A 53 -4.82 1.32 -9.55
C ILE A 53 -4.71 2.20 -8.30
N ILE A 54 -4.52 3.51 -8.49
CA ILE A 54 -4.47 4.48 -7.40
C ILE A 54 -5.80 4.52 -6.65
N ALA A 55 -6.92 4.60 -7.38
CA ALA A 55 -8.26 4.62 -6.79
C ALA A 55 -8.55 3.35 -5.98
N ARG A 56 -8.23 2.16 -6.52
CA ARG A 56 -8.36 0.88 -5.80
C ARG A 56 -7.54 0.87 -4.51
N SER A 57 -6.29 1.32 -4.57
CA SER A 57 -5.40 1.38 -3.40
C SER A 57 -5.96 2.33 -2.33
N PHE A 58 -6.49 3.48 -2.75
CA PHE A 58 -7.09 4.46 -1.86
C PHE A 58 -8.36 3.92 -1.19
N VAL A 59 -9.26 3.30 -1.95
CA VAL A 59 -10.48 2.66 -1.42
C VAL A 59 -10.12 1.53 -0.46
N LEU A 60 -9.11 0.71 -0.78
CA LEU A 60 -8.63 -0.35 0.11
C LEU A 60 -8.09 0.22 1.43
N ALA A 61 -7.28 1.27 1.37
CA ALA A 61 -6.74 1.92 2.55
C ALA A 61 -7.83 2.53 3.42
N LEU A 62 -8.78 3.27 2.82
CA LEU A 62 -9.89 3.89 3.53
C LEU A 62 -10.81 2.86 4.19
N THR A 63 -11.17 1.80 3.47
CA THR A 63 -12.01 0.73 4.01
C THR A 63 -11.29 0.02 5.16
N ALA A 64 -10.01 -0.33 5.00
CA ALA A 64 -9.22 -0.91 6.09
C ALA A 64 -9.11 0.00 7.33
N THR A 65 -8.85 1.30 7.14
CA THR A 65 -8.83 2.27 8.24
C THR A 65 -10.18 2.35 8.94
N PHE A 66 -11.28 2.46 8.18
CA PHE A 66 -12.61 2.55 8.77
C PHE A 66 -13.00 1.28 9.53
N LEU A 67 -12.76 0.10 8.95
CA LEU A 67 -13.02 -1.18 9.62
C LEU A 67 -12.16 -1.35 10.88
N SER A 68 -10.88 -0.98 10.81
CA SER A 68 -10.00 -1.06 11.99
C SER A 68 -10.42 -0.11 13.11
N LEU A 69 -10.91 1.09 12.79
CA LEU A 69 -11.49 1.99 13.78
C LEU A 69 -12.79 1.43 14.35
N LEU A 70 -13.69 0.94 13.50
CA LEU A 70 -14.98 0.41 13.90
C LEU A 70 -14.85 -0.80 14.85
N ILE A 71 -13.85 -1.65 14.64
CA ILE A 71 -13.61 -2.85 15.47
C ILE A 71 -12.68 -2.53 16.64
N GLY A 72 -11.59 -1.79 16.38
CA GLY A 72 -10.55 -1.48 17.36
C GLY A 72 -11.01 -0.51 18.43
N PHE A 73 -11.83 0.49 18.09
CA PHE A 73 -12.29 1.48 19.05
C PHE A 73 -13.21 0.89 20.13
N PRO A 74 -14.25 0.09 19.82
CA PRO A 74 -15.04 -0.60 20.83
C PRO A 74 -14.20 -1.55 21.69
N ALA A 75 -13.26 -2.28 21.08
CA ALA A 75 -12.37 -3.18 21.81
C ALA A 75 -11.49 -2.43 22.81
N ALA A 76 -10.87 -1.32 22.39
CA ALA A 76 -10.06 -0.47 23.25
C ALA A 76 -10.89 0.17 24.38
N TYR A 77 -12.10 0.64 24.05
CA TYR A 77 -13.04 1.19 25.03
C TYR A 77 -13.41 0.14 26.09
N TYR A 78 -13.72 -1.08 25.68
CA TYR A 78 -14.00 -2.18 26.61
C TYR A 78 -12.81 -2.47 27.52
N ILE A 79 -11.61 -2.59 26.97
CA ILE A 79 -10.38 -2.85 27.73
C ILE A 79 -10.12 -1.74 28.75
N SER A 80 -10.40 -0.48 28.40
CA SER A 80 -10.17 0.67 29.28
C SER A 80 -11.04 0.65 30.56
N ARG A 81 -12.18 -0.05 30.53
CA ARG A 81 -13.14 -0.14 31.64
C ARG A 81 -12.93 -1.36 32.55
N GLN A 82 -11.98 -2.24 32.23
CA GLN A 82 -11.72 -3.46 33.01
C GLN A 82 -10.74 -3.22 34.17
N SER A 83 -10.74 -4.14 35.14
CA SER A 83 -9.77 -4.13 36.24
C SER A 83 -8.33 -4.31 35.75
N ASN A 84 -7.35 -3.78 36.49
CA ASN A 84 -5.93 -3.77 36.09
C ASN A 84 -5.38 -5.15 35.68
N LYS A 85 -5.79 -6.23 36.35
CA LYS A 85 -5.35 -7.60 36.02
C LYS A 85 -5.88 -8.06 34.66
N VAL A 86 -7.18 -7.86 34.40
CA VAL A 86 -7.82 -8.26 33.14
C VAL A 86 -7.33 -7.40 31.97
N LYS A 87 -7.15 -6.10 32.20
CA LYS A 87 -6.58 -5.17 31.22
C LYS A 87 -5.21 -5.61 30.70
N ASN A 88 -4.30 -5.99 31.61
CA ASN A 88 -2.96 -6.46 31.21
C ASN A 88 -3.02 -7.74 30.36
N ILE A 89 -3.89 -8.69 30.71
CA ILE A 89 -4.07 -9.94 29.94
C ILE A 89 -4.63 -9.64 28.54
N LEU A 90 -5.64 -8.76 28.43
CA LEU A 90 -6.24 -8.41 27.15
C LEU A 90 -5.24 -7.70 26.22
N ILE A 91 -4.46 -6.76 26.74
CA ILE A 91 -3.40 -6.07 25.96
C ILE A 91 -2.34 -7.07 25.49
N PHE A 92 -1.94 -8.00 26.36
CA PHE A 92 -1.00 -9.06 26.01
C PHE A 92 -1.54 -9.92 24.86
N LEU A 93 -2.79 -10.38 24.94
CA LEU A 93 -3.43 -11.19 23.91
C LEU A 93 -3.50 -10.49 22.55
N VAL A 94 -3.77 -9.18 22.53
CA VAL A 94 -3.79 -8.37 21.29
C VAL A 94 -2.39 -8.19 20.70
N THR A 95 -1.35 -8.22 21.53
CA THR A 95 0.04 -8.02 21.08
C THR A 95 0.66 -9.30 20.51
N ILE A 96 0.30 -10.48 21.02
CA ILE A 96 0.80 -11.79 20.53
C ILE A 96 0.74 -11.93 18.99
N PRO A 97 -0.39 -11.68 18.30
CA PRO A 97 -0.47 -11.87 16.85
C PRO A 97 0.46 -10.90 16.08
N PHE A 98 0.87 -9.79 16.70
CA PHE A 98 1.81 -8.85 16.09
C PHE A 98 3.25 -9.38 16.04
N TRP A 99 3.62 -10.30 16.94
CA TRP A 99 4.94 -10.93 16.94
C TRP A 99 5.10 -12.03 15.89
N THR A 100 4.03 -12.39 15.17
CA THR A 100 4.10 -13.34 14.06
C THR A 100 4.73 -12.71 12.82
N ASN A 101 5.53 -13.48 12.08
CA ASN A 101 6.19 -12.99 10.87
C ASN A 101 5.15 -12.66 9.78
N LEU A 102 5.25 -11.46 9.20
CA LEU A 102 4.37 -10.99 8.12
C LEU A 102 4.29 -11.98 6.95
N LEU A 103 5.40 -12.61 6.57
CA LEU A 103 5.44 -13.58 5.47
C LEU A 103 4.54 -14.78 5.74
N ILE A 104 4.62 -15.35 6.95
CA ILE A 104 3.81 -16.51 7.35
C ILE A 104 2.33 -16.14 7.29
N ARG A 105 1.97 -14.96 7.79
CA ARG A 105 0.59 -14.46 7.76
C ARG A 105 0.10 -14.28 6.31
N THR A 106 0.91 -13.71 5.43
CA THR A 106 0.56 -13.52 4.01
C THR A 106 0.36 -14.87 3.30
N PHE A 107 1.26 -15.84 3.49
CA PHE A 107 1.09 -17.17 2.90
C PHE A 107 -0.14 -17.91 3.45
N ALA A 108 -0.41 -17.80 4.76
CA ALA A 108 -1.60 -18.39 5.36
C ALA A 108 -2.89 -17.84 4.71
N TRP A 109 -2.99 -16.53 4.49
CA TRP A 109 -4.12 -15.93 3.79
C TRP A 109 -4.23 -16.39 2.34
N ILE A 110 -3.12 -16.53 1.62
CA ILE A 110 -3.12 -17.07 0.24
C ILE A 110 -3.66 -18.49 0.21
N ILE A 111 -3.28 -19.33 1.18
CA ILE A 111 -3.77 -20.71 1.28
C ILE A 111 -5.26 -20.75 1.63
N ILE A 112 -5.70 -19.95 2.62
CA ILE A 112 -7.09 -19.92 3.10
C ILE A 112 -8.04 -19.35 2.03
N LEU A 113 -7.63 -18.33 1.28
CA LEU A 113 -8.46 -17.64 0.28
C LEU A 113 -8.21 -18.16 -1.15
N GLY A 114 -7.23 -19.05 -1.34
CA GLY A 114 -6.84 -19.60 -2.63
C GLY A 114 -7.70 -20.78 -3.05
N LYS A 115 -7.74 -21.06 -4.37
CA LYS A 115 -8.60 -22.07 -5.03
C LYS A 115 -8.43 -23.54 -4.58
N GLY A 116 -7.61 -23.84 -3.58
CA GLY A 116 -7.37 -25.20 -3.06
C GLY A 116 -7.29 -25.29 -1.53
N GLY A 117 -7.59 -24.21 -0.80
CA GLY A 117 -7.98 -24.29 0.61
C GLY A 117 -9.45 -24.70 0.68
N VAL A 118 -9.85 -25.43 1.72
CA VAL A 118 -11.26 -25.84 1.98
C VAL A 118 -12.29 -24.77 1.62
#